data_AF-F2I7F5-F1
#
_entry.id   AF-F2I7F5-F1
#
_cell.length_a   1.000
_cell.length_b   1.000
_cell.length_c   1.000
_cell.angle_alpha   90.00
_cell.angle_beta   90.00
_cell.angle_gamma   90.00
#
_symmetry.space_group_name_H-M   'P 1'
#
loop_
_entity.id
_entity.type
_entity.pdbx_description
1 polymer ?
#
loop_
_entity_poly.entity_id
_entity_poly.type
_entity_poly.pdbx_seq_one_letter_code
_entity_poly.pdbx_strand_id
1 'polypeptide(L)'
;MRSLLKALLTSLLCLFLIACQADNLSSTDKDQEVSLPEEWVHFPSKYPLTTMDNQKANDITSLTYCSQVFDGLYWQDENNDLQANLAQDFPEISADGLTYTINLRQDAKWVNGQPVTAHDFVYSFRRLVNPETAAPYANLAEGIKGAKAIQSGQAPLDQLGVEALGDYQLQIQLDYPNPNFTKLLAFTPFYPVNEDYVTAQGDQYGQDSDHVLGNGPFVIKNWQAGQDHWDLQKNDQYNRQDLAIDGVKVQVIKEENTGVNLFESGQLDQMPLHGQIAKNYQAKGEGDLQVKAWTDYLEFNHQSPDLSQVDLRRAIAYAIDSRAVEELIGGGARALTSFVPSQLVVDPVTGEDITDSPAMDTWYDLDQAHEAFDRYKAANHKQTLTLTLLANDDENSRKLSEYLKETLEQALDGLSIDLQNVPKKNRIDRMNRQDFDFALTAWGADYDDPLAYYQNLKSDNSFNRGRYQNPELDRLITDLAFPYNQDRDRPYQVALKIEELIKDQAVVVPLYQKNEWHLRSDRVQGVIYRPIGPEVDFRLASIQSN
;
A
#
# COMPACT_ATOMS: atom_id res chain seq x y z
N MET A 1 -34.45 -31.94 64.83
CA MET A 1 -35.17 -30.69 64.53
C MET A 1 -34.17 -29.70 63.96
N ARG A 2 -34.38 -29.24 62.70
CA ARG A 2 -33.85 -28.01 62.04
C ARG A 2 -32.32 -27.78 62.12
N SER A 3 -31.57 -27.36 61.12
CA SER A 3 -31.72 -27.06 59.70
C SER A 3 -30.32 -26.56 59.30
N LEU A 4 -29.84 -26.92 58.11
CA LEU A 4 -29.06 -26.08 57.18
C LEU A 4 -28.03 -25.06 57.75
N LEU A 5 -26.74 -25.24 57.45
CA LEU A 5 -25.97 -24.35 56.55
C LEU A 5 -24.49 -24.77 56.40
N LYS A 6 -24.06 -24.81 55.13
CA LYS A 6 -22.76 -24.42 54.53
C LYS A 6 -21.56 -24.15 55.46
N ALA A 7 -20.40 -24.77 55.16
CA ALA A 7 -19.23 -24.10 54.55
C ALA A 7 -17.92 -24.91 54.71
N LEU A 8 -17.16 -24.93 53.61
CA LEU A 8 -15.69 -24.88 53.48
C LEU A 8 -14.76 -25.95 54.12
N LEU A 9 -13.85 -26.40 53.24
CA LEU A 9 -12.40 -26.57 53.41
C LEU A 9 -11.80 -27.97 53.66
N THR A 10 -11.01 -28.36 52.66
CA THR A 10 -9.67 -28.98 52.73
C THR A 10 -9.50 -30.44 53.17
N SER A 11 -9.07 -31.24 52.18
CA SER A 11 -7.83 -32.04 52.20
C SER A 11 -7.75 -33.22 53.18
N LEU A 12 -7.69 -34.46 52.66
CA LEU A 12 -6.49 -35.29 52.73
C LEU A 12 -6.63 -36.61 51.93
N LEU A 13 -5.54 -36.96 51.25
CA LEU A 13 -5.07 -38.29 50.84
C LEU A 13 -5.77 -39.50 51.48
N CYS A 14 -6.06 -40.53 50.66
CA CYS A 14 -5.56 -41.88 50.92
C CYS A 14 -5.65 -42.79 49.69
N LEU A 15 -4.46 -43.25 49.28
CA LEU A 15 -4.08 -44.49 48.62
C LEU A 15 -5.18 -45.56 48.48
N PHE A 16 -5.20 -46.27 47.34
CA PHE A 16 -4.92 -47.72 47.33
C PHE A 16 -4.70 -48.32 45.92
N LEU A 17 -3.63 -49.10 45.84
CA LEU A 17 -3.41 -50.36 45.09
C LEU A 17 -3.11 -50.34 43.58
N ILE A 18 -1.80 -50.41 43.36
CA ILE A 18 -1.13 -51.08 42.24
C ILE A 18 -1.51 -52.58 42.24
N ALA A 19 -1.95 -53.07 41.08
CA ALA A 19 -1.74 -54.44 40.66
C ALA A 19 -1.21 -54.41 39.22
N CYS A 20 0.08 -54.72 39.06
CA CYS A 20 0.71 -54.99 37.77
C CYS A 20 0.26 -56.36 37.25
N GLN A 21 -0.08 -56.47 35.95
CA GLN A 21 0.67 -57.31 35.02
C GLN A 21 0.18 -57.14 33.57
N ALA A 22 1.10 -56.64 32.75
CA ALA A 22 1.39 -56.92 31.34
C ALA A 22 0.33 -57.66 30.51
N ASP A 23 -0.21 -56.99 29.48
CA ASP A 23 0.22 -57.19 28.08
C ASP A 23 -0.53 -56.24 27.13
N ASN A 24 0.16 -55.83 26.06
CA ASN A 24 -0.27 -55.00 24.92
C ASN A 24 -0.23 -53.47 25.09
N LEU A 25 0.99 -52.93 25.03
CA LEU A 25 1.26 -51.59 24.48
C LEU A 25 1.37 -51.71 22.95
N SER A 26 0.38 -51.18 22.22
CA SER A 26 0.64 -50.56 20.92
C SER A 26 0.13 -49.13 20.98
N SER A 27 1.09 -48.21 21.07
CA SER A 27 0.96 -46.76 21.03
C SER A 27 0.21 -46.31 19.78
N THR A 28 -0.78 -45.44 19.97
CA THR A 28 -1.32 -44.56 18.93
C THR A 28 -1.12 -43.12 19.40
N ASP A 29 0.11 -42.65 19.34
CA ASP A 29 0.37 -41.24 19.06
C ASP A 29 0.32 -41.09 17.54
N LYS A 30 -0.70 -40.39 17.06
CA LYS A 30 -0.64 -39.74 15.75
C LYS A 30 -0.42 -38.26 16.03
N ASP A 31 0.83 -37.89 16.26
CA ASP A 31 1.31 -36.59 15.79
C ASP A 31 1.14 -36.63 14.27
N GLN A 32 0.07 -36.02 13.76
CA GLN A 32 0.06 -35.59 12.37
C GLN A 32 0.98 -34.37 12.31
N GLU A 33 2.26 -34.61 12.05
CA GLU A 33 3.10 -33.65 11.33
C GLU A 33 2.32 -33.28 10.06
N VAL A 34 1.74 -32.08 10.05
CA VAL A 34 1.17 -31.49 8.84
C VAL A 34 2.37 -31.05 7.99
N SER A 35 2.98 -31.99 7.27
CA SER A 35 3.91 -31.62 6.20
C SER A 35 3.07 -31.03 5.08
N LEU A 36 3.28 -29.75 4.82
CA LEU A 36 2.64 -29.07 3.70
C LEU A 36 3.10 -29.72 2.38
N PRO A 37 2.28 -29.68 1.30
CA PRO A 37 2.73 -30.15 -0.01
C PRO A 37 4.03 -29.44 -0.37
N GLU A 38 5.09 -30.20 -0.69
CA GLU A 38 6.44 -29.67 -0.91
C GLU A 38 6.49 -28.56 -1.99
N GLU A 39 5.49 -28.47 -2.86
CA GLU A 39 5.44 -27.59 -4.04
C GLU A 39 4.62 -26.29 -3.86
N TRP A 40 4.06 -26.02 -2.68
CA TRP A 40 3.31 -24.79 -2.39
C TRP A 40 4.06 -23.83 -1.46
N VAL A 41 4.01 -22.53 -1.75
CA VAL A 41 4.50 -21.47 -0.85
C VAL A 41 3.39 -21.07 0.13
N HIS A 42 3.72 -20.86 1.39
CA HIS A 42 2.80 -20.48 2.46
C HIS A 42 3.09 -19.07 2.91
N PHE A 43 2.18 -18.14 2.59
CA PHE A 43 2.44 -16.71 2.70
C PHE A 43 1.43 -16.01 3.63
N PRO A 44 1.87 -15.12 4.53
CA PRO A 44 0.96 -14.34 5.33
C PRO A 44 0.39 -13.17 4.52
N SER A 45 -0.86 -12.84 4.76
CA SER A 45 -1.41 -11.51 4.47
C SER A 45 -1.74 -10.80 5.78
N LYS A 46 -1.62 -9.47 5.79
CA LYS A 46 -2.01 -8.63 6.93
C LYS A 46 -3.52 -8.35 6.95
N TYR A 47 -4.12 -8.22 5.77
CA TYR A 47 -5.53 -7.86 5.61
C TYR A 47 -6.23 -8.82 4.65
N PRO A 48 -7.55 -9.01 4.79
CA PRO A 48 -8.36 -9.71 3.80
C PRO A 48 -8.38 -8.97 2.46
N LEU A 49 -8.52 -9.73 1.37
CA LEU A 49 -8.86 -9.19 0.05
C LEU A 49 -10.25 -8.55 0.05
N THR A 50 -10.37 -7.39 -0.61
CA THR A 50 -11.64 -6.66 -0.73
C THR A 50 -12.27 -6.84 -2.11
N THR A 51 -11.45 -6.92 -3.16
CA THR A 51 -11.90 -7.15 -4.54
C THR A 51 -10.77 -7.75 -5.38
N MET A 52 -11.14 -8.44 -6.46
CA MET A 52 -10.25 -8.89 -7.53
C MET A 52 -10.56 -8.21 -8.87
N ASP A 53 -11.31 -7.11 -8.85
CA ASP A 53 -11.43 -6.21 -9.99
C ASP A 53 -10.24 -5.23 -9.98
N ASN A 54 -9.30 -5.44 -10.89
CA ASN A 54 -8.03 -4.71 -10.96
C ASN A 54 -8.21 -3.19 -11.12
N GLN A 55 -9.36 -2.71 -11.62
CA GLN A 55 -9.63 -1.28 -11.78
C GLN A 55 -10.45 -0.68 -10.63
N LYS A 56 -11.02 -1.50 -9.73
CA LYS A 56 -11.72 -1.04 -8.51
C LYS A 56 -10.90 -1.22 -7.24
N ALA A 57 -9.82 -2.00 -7.27
CA ALA A 57 -8.89 -2.13 -6.15
C ALA A 57 -8.32 -0.75 -5.75
N ASN A 58 -8.40 -0.42 -4.46
CA ASN A 58 -7.88 0.82 -3.88
C ASN A 58 -7.06 0.58 -2.60
N ASP A 59 -6.64 -0.66 -2.39
CA ASP A 59 -5.83 -1.09 -1.27
C ASP A 59 -4.70 -1.98 -1.79
N ILE A 60 -3.56 -1.91 -1.11
CA ILE A 60 -2.33 -2.58 -1.55
C ILE A 60 -2.47 -4.10 -1.59
N THR A 61 -3.29 -4.69 -0.72
CA THR A 61 -3.52 -6.14 -0.68
C THR A 61 -4.23 -6.56 -1.96
N SER A 62 -5.36 -5.94 -2.28
CA SER A 62 -6.10 -6.24 -3.51
C SER A 62 -5.26 -5.99 -4.77
N LEU A 63 -4.48 -4.89 -4.82
CA LEU A 63 -3.56 -4.62 -5.94
C LEU A 63 -2.47 -5.70 -6.07
N THR A 64 -1.89 -6.15 -4.95
CA THR A 64 -0.85 -7.19 -4.90
C THR A 64 -1.33 -8.51 -5.48
N TYR A 65 -2.52 -8.96 -5.11
CA TYR A 65 -3.05 -10.24 -5.61
C TYR A 65 -3.66 -10.12 -7.00
N CYS A 66 -4.20 -8.95 -7.37
CA CYS A 66 -4.54 -8.67 -8.76
C CYS A 66 -3.29 -8.78 -9.65
N SER A 67 -2.12 -8.31 -9.23
CA SER A 67 -0.90 -8.45 -10.05
C SER A 67 -0.38 -9.90 -10.18
N GLN A 68 -0.88 -10.84 -9.36
CA GLN A 68 -0.58 -12.27 -9.52
C GLN A 68 -1.55 -12.95 -10.49
N VAL A 69 -2.77 -12.42 -10.63
CA VAL A 69 -3.86 -13.00 -11.43
C VAL A 69 -3.96 -12.36 -12.81
N PHE A 70 -3.52 -11.11 -12.93
CA PHE A 70 -3.54 -10.33 -14.16
C PHE A 70 -2.11 -9.91 -14.54
N ASP A 71 -1.82 -9.94 -15.82
CA ASP A 71 -0.62 -9.34 -16.40
C ASP A 71 -0.99 -8.15 -17.29
N GLY A 72 -0.14 -7.13 -17.29
CA GLY A 72 -0.25 -5.93 -18.13
C GLY A 72 0.63 -5.96 -19.37
N LEU A 73 0.71 -4.82 -20.07
CA LEU A 73 1.63 -4.65 -21.20
C LEU A 73 3.08 -4.80 -20.75
N TYR A 74 3.39 -4.22 -19.59
CA TYR A 74 4.70 -4.24 -18.96
C TYR A 74 4.57 -4.71 -17.50
N TRP A 75 5.71 -4.98 -16.87
CA TRP A 75 5.84 -5.28 -15.44
C TRP A 75 7.22 -4.80 -14.98
N GLN A 76 7.47 -4.79 -13.68
CA GLN A 76 8.80 -4.49 -13.14
C GLN A 76 9.47 -5.77 -12.67
N ASP A 77 10.76 -5.98 -12.93
CA ASP A 77 11.49 -7.17 -12.47
C ASP A 77 12.02 -7.02 -11.03
N GLU A 78 12.86 -7.95 -10.57
CA GLU A 78 13.46 -7.93 -9.23
C GLU A 78 14.33 -6.69 -8.93
N ASN A 79 14.80 -5.99 -9.95
CA ASN A 79 15.56 -4.75 -9.82
C ASN A 79 14.67 -3.50 -9.94
N ASN A 80 13.35 -3.68 -10.03
CA ASN A 80 12.35 -2.67 -10.37
C ASN A 80 12.50 -2.10 -11.79
N ASP A 81 13.29 -2.75 -12.65
CA ASP A 81 13.44 -2.35 -14.04
C ASP A 81 12.17 -2.73 -14.82
N LEU A 82 11.71 -1.81 -15.65
CA LEU A 82 10.55 -2.03 -16.49
C LEU A 82 10.89 -3.09 -17.55
N GLN A 83 10.00 -4.06 -17.74
CA GLN A 83 10.16 -5.16 -18.67
C GLN A 83 8.89 -5.38 -19.49
N ALA A 84 9.06 -5.85 -20.72
CA ALA A 84 7.93 -6.29 -21.55
C ALA A 84 7.23 -7.51 -20.94
N ASN A 85 5.90 -7.53 -21.02
CA ASN A 85 5.06 -8.60 -20.51
C ASN A 85 4.09 -9.13 -21.57
N LEU A 86 2.90 -8.54 -21.71
CA LEU A 86 1.99 -8.83 -22.83
C LEU A 86 2.39 -8.08 -24.11
N ALA A 87 3.13 -6.97 -23.97
CA ALA A 87 3.83 -6.38 -25.10
C ALA A 87 4.99 -7.29 -25.54
N GLN A 88 5.27 -7.34 -26.83
CA GLN A 88 6.46 -8.02 -27.36
C GLN A 88 7.74 -7.27 -26.99
N ASP A 89 7.67 -5.94 -27.05
CA ASP A 89 8.76 -5.01 -26.83
C ASP A 89 8.24 -3.69 -26.22
N PHE A 90 9.17 -2.78 -25.92
CA PHE A 90 8.84 -1.39 -25.59
C PHE A 90 8.09 -0.68 -26.73
N PRO A 91 7.28 0.35 -26.41
CA PRO A 91 6.46 1.03 -27.42
C PRO A 91 7.34 1.71 -28.47
N GLU A 92 6.89 1.67 -29.73
CA GLU A 92 7.37 2.62 -30.73
C GLU A 92 6.73 3.98 -30.44
N ILE A 93 7.54 4.93 -29.98
CA ILE A 93 7.10 6.28 -29.63
C ILE A 93 7.35 7.23 -30.80
N SER A 94 6.33 7.98 -31.22
CA SER A 94 6.45 9.00 -32.27
C SER A 94 7.45 10.10 -31.90
N ALA A 95 7.97 10.81 -32.91
CA ALA A 95 8.99 11.84 -32.71
C ALA A 95 8.54 13.01 -31.81
N ASP A 96 7.24 13.28 -31.73
CA ASP A 96 6.65 14.27 -30.84
C ASP A 96 6.36 13.71 -29.43
N GLY A 97 6.55 12.42 -29.18
CA GLY A 97 6.30 11.77 -27.89
C GLY A 97 4.83 11.56 -27.57
N LEU A 98 3.92 11.70 -28.54
CA LEU A 98 2.48 11.68 -28.31
C LEU A 98 1.80 10.35 -28.68
N THR A 99 2.39 9.56 -29.56
CA THR A 99 1.79 8.31 -30.06
C THR A 99 2.66 7.13 -29.67
N TYR A 100 2.06 6.16 -29.00
CA TYR A 100 2.68 4.92 -28.54
C TYR A 100 2.06 3.77 -29.32
N THR A 101 2.87 3.06 -30.12
CA THR A 101 2.43 1.86 -30.83
C THR A 101 3.05 0.63 -30.18
N ILE A 102 2.22 -0.31 -29.75
CA ILE A 102 2.62 -1.46 -28.93
C ILE A 102 2.16 -2.73 -29.64
N ASN A 103 3.13 -3.59 -29.98
CA ASN A 103 2.84 -4.91 -30.52
C ASN A 103 2.64 -5.89 -29.37
N LEU A 104 1.55 -6.67 -29.43
CA LEU A 104 1.19 -7.65 -28.42
C LEU A 104 1.70 -9.04 -28.79
N ARG A 105 2.02 -9.81 -27.76
CA ARG A 105 2.29 -11.24 -27.88
C ARG A 105 1.05 -11.96 -28.43
N GLN A 106 1.26 -12.81 -29.43
CA GLN A 106 0.17 -13.55 -30.09
C GLN A 106 -0.16 -14.87 -29.39
N ASP A 107 0.72 -15.33 -28.50
CA ASP A 107 0.54 -16.54 -27.74
C ASP A 107 -0.28 -16.32 -26.46
N ALA A 108 -0.33 -15.09 -25.93
CA ALA A 108 -1.00 -14.77 -24.67
C ALA A 108 -2.49 -15.17 -24.64
N LYS A 109 -2.91 -15.79 -23.54
CA LYS A 109 -4.28 -16.29 -23.34
C LYS A 109 -4.85 -15.91 -21.98
N TRP A 110 -6.15 -15.67 -21.97
CA TRP A 110 -6.97 -15.71 -20.76
C TRP A 110 -7.02 -17.14 -20.21
N VAL A 111 -7.31 -17.29 -18.92
CA VAL A 111 -7.45 -18.61 -18.26
C VAL A 111 -8.48 -19.52 -18.95
N ASN A 112 -9.50 -18.95 -19.60
CA ASN A 112 -10.51 -19.69 -20.36
C ASN A 112 -10.03 -20.13 -21.76
N GLY A 113 -8.78 -19.83 -22.14
CA GLY A 113 -8.17 -20.18 -23.42
C GLY A 113 -8.41 -19.18 -24.56
N GLN A 114 -9.23 -18.14 -24.35
CA GLN A 114 -9.38 -17.06 -25.34
C GLN A 114 -8.05 -16.29 -25.48
N PRO A 115 -7.70 -15.82 -26.71
CA PRO A 115 -6.52 -14.98 -26.88
C PRO A 115 -6.69 -13.64 -26.17
N VAL A 116 -5.59 -13.10 -25.63
CA VAL A 116 -5.53 -11.71 -25.18
C VAL A 116 -5.23 -10.83 -26.41
N THR A 117 -6.03 -9.78 -26.62
CA THR A 117 -5.96 -8.94 -27.83
C THR A 117 -5.89 -7.46 -27.50
N ALA A 118 -5.55 -6.62 -28.49
CA ALA A 118 -5.57 -5.17 -28.36
C ALA A 118 -6.98 -4.63 -28.06
N HIS A 119 -8.03 -5.37 -28.43
CA HIS A 119 -9.41 -5.01 -28.11
C HIS A 119 -9.70 -5.08 -26.61
N ASP A 120 -9.11 -6.04 -25.89
CA ASP A 120 -9.23 -6.12 -24.42
C ASP A 120 -8.67 -4.86 -23.76
N PHE A 121 -7.53 -4.35 -24.25
CA PHE A 121 -6.96 -3.10 -23.78
C PHE A 121 -7.86 -1.90 -24.11
N VAL A 122 -8.35 -1.77 -25.35
CA VAL A 122 -9.27 -0.69 -25.73
C VAL A 122 -10.48 -0.64 -24.79
N TYR A 123 -11.11 -1.79 -24.51
CA TYR A 123 -12.21 -1.89 -23.57
C TYR A 123 -11.78 -1.47 -22.15
N SER A 124 -10.64 -1.97 -21.68
CA SER A 124 -10.13 -1.72 -20.32
C SER A 124 -9.79 -0.25 -20.09
N PHE A 125 -9.15 0.42 -21.04
CA PHE A 125 -8.85 1.84 -20.96
C PHE A 125 -10.13 2.68 -20.93
N ARG A 126 -11.13 2.34 -21.75
CA ARG A 126 -12.46 3.00 -21.71
C ARG A 126 -13.14 2.78 -20.36
N ARG A 127 -13.10 1.56 -19.83
CA ARG A 127 -13.65 1.24 -18.52
C ARG A 127 -12.96 2.02 -17.41
N LEU A 128 -11.64 2.16 -17.44
CA LEU A 128 -10.85 2.93 -16.47
C LEU A 128 -11.26 4.41 -16.40
N VAL A 129 -11.49 5.04 -17.56
CA VAL A 129 -11.85 6.48 -17.62
C VAL A 129 -13.36 6.74 -17.50
N ASN A 130 -14.19 5.70 -17.54
CA ASN A 130 -15.64 5.85 -17.46
C ASN A 130 -16.06 6.28 -16.03
N PRO A 131 -16.74 7.43 -15.85
CA PRO A 131 -17.25 7.85 -14.55
C PRO A 131 -18.15 6.82 -13.85
N GLU A 132 -18.89 6.01 -14.61
CA GLU A 132 -19.78 4.97 -14.06
C GLU A 132 -19.02 3.81 -13.41
N THR A 133 -17.79 3.53 -13.86
CA THR A 133 -16.93 2.53 -13.23
C THR A 133 -16.53 2.95 -11.82
N ALA A 134 -16.43 4.26 -11.58
CA ALA A 134 -15.92 4.86 -10.36
C ALA A 134 -14.51 4.34 -9.98
N ALA A 135 -13.64 4.20 -10.97
CA ALA A 135 -12.29 3.69 -10.79
C ALA A 135 -11.45 4.66 -9.93
N PRO A 136 -10.90 4.21 -8.78
CA PRO A 136 -10.13 5.07 -7.86
C PRO A 136 -8.90 5.73 -8.48
N TYR A 137 -8.32 5.09 -9.50
CA TYR A 137 -7.09 5.51 -10.19
C TYR A 137 -7.34 6.12 -11.58
N ALA A 138 -8.58 6.50 -11.91
CA ALA A 138 -8.92 7.05 -13.23
C ALA A 138 -8.06 8.29 -13.59
N ASN A 139 -7.72 9.12 -12.60
CA ASN A 139 -6.92 10.34 -12.80
C ASN A 139 -5.53 10.05 -13.43
N LEU A 140 -4.96 8.87 -13.22
CA LEU A 140 -3.67 8.49 -13.82
C LEU A 140 -3.74 8.37 -15.34
N ALA A 141 -4.94 8.19 -15.90
CA ALA A 141 -5.18 8.12 -17.33
C ALA A 141 -5.47 9.50 -17.97
N GLU A 142 -5.51 10.61 -17.21
CA GLU A 142 -5.85 11.94 -17.74
C GLU A 142 -4.92 12.44 -18.85
N GLY A 143 -3.68 11.94 -18.91
CA GLY A 143 -2.74 12.26 -19.98
C GLY A 143 -3.08 11.63 -21.34
N ILE A 144 -3.97 10.63 -21.37
CA ILE A 144 -4.46 10.02 -22.60
C ILE A 144 -5.45 10.97 -23.26
N LYS A 145 -5.29 11.15 -24.57
CA LYS A 145 -6.12 12.04 -25.37
C LYS A 145 -7.61 11.79 -25.13
N GLY A 146 -8.31 12.83 -24.68
CA GLY A 146 -9.75 12.81 -24.43
C GLY A 146 -10.17 12.26 -23.06
N ALA A 147 -9.27 11.65 -22.27
CA ALA A 147 -9.62 11.04 -20.99
C ALA A 147 -10.25 12.04 -20.00
N LYS A 148 -9.68 13.23 -19.87
CA LYS A 148 -10.21 14.28 -18.98
C LYS A 148 -11.62 14.74 -19.35
N ALA A 149 -11.91 14.86 -20.65
CA ALA A 149 -13.24 15.23 -21.13
C ALA A 149 -14.25 14.11 -20.84
N ILE A 150 -13.84 12.85 -20.99
CA ILE A 150 -14.68 11.69 -20.66
C ILE A 150 -14.98 11.63 -19.16
N GLN A 151 -13.95 11.74 -18.31
CA GLN A 151 -14.09 11.68 -16.85
C GLN A 151 -14.98 12.79 -16.29
N SER A 152 -14.98 13.96 -16.94
CA SER A 152 -15.87 15.07 -16.58
C SER A 152 -17.26 15.00 -17.22
N GLY A 153 -17.57 13.93 -17.95
CA GLY A 153 -18.85 13.74 -18.65
C GLY A 153 -19.06 14.66 -19.86
N GLN A 154 -17.99 15.28 -20.36
CA GLN A 154 -18.00 16.24 -21.47
C GLN A 154 -17.76 15.57 -22.84
N ALA A 155 -17.32 14.31 -22.86
CA ALA A 155 -17.10 13.52 -24.08
C ALA A 155 -17.54 12.05 -23.91
N PRO A 156 -17.98 11.38 -24.99
CA PRO A 156 -18.27 9.94 -24.98
C PRO A 156 -17.01 9.07 -24.96
N LEU A 157 -17.14 7.82 -24.50
CA LEU A 157 -16.03 6.86 -24.32
C LEU A 157 -15.26 6.53 -25.63
N ASP A 158 -15.91 6.64 -26.78
CA ASP A 158 -15.31 6.34 -28.09
C ASP A 158 -14.36 7.44 -28.57
N GLN A 159 -14.31 8.60 -27.91
CA GLN A 159 -13.33 9.66 -28.17
C GLN A 159 -11.99 9.46 -27.44
N LEU A 160 -11.86 8.42 -26.62
CA LEU A 160 -10.60 8.10 -25.97
C LEU A 160 -9.54 7.74 -27.01
N GLY A 161 -8.35 8.31 -26.91
CA GLY A 161 -7.22 8.07 -27.81
C GLY A 161 -6.54 6.72 -27.61
N VAL A 162 -7.31 5.63 -27.58
CA VAL A 162 -6.81 4.25 -27.49
C VAL A 162 -7.53 3.42 -28.55
N GLU A 163 -6.78 2.85 -29.49
CA GLU A 163 -7.32 2.08 -30.61
C GLU A 163 -6.55 0.80 -30.86
N ALA A 164 -7.25 -0.23 -31.35
CA ALA A 164 -6.65 -1.48 -31.80
C ALA A 164 -6.43 -1.41 -33.31
N LEU A 165 -5.17 -1.47 -33.74
CA LEU A 165 -4.76 -1.57 -35.14
C LEU A 165 -4.73 -3.04 -35.57
N GLY A 166 -5.88 -3.71 -35.43
CA GLY A 166 -6.01 -5.17 -35.49
C GLY A 166 -5.77 -5.85 -34.15
N ASP A 167 -5.82 -7.18 -34.14
CA ASP A 167 -5.93 -7.98 -32.91
C ASP A 167 -4.70 -7.87 -31.97
N TYR A 168 -3.52 -7.55 -32.51
CA TYR A 168 -2.26 -7.61 -31.76
C TYR A 168 -1.41 -6.34 -31.86
N GLN A 169 -2.02 -5.20 -32.21
CA GLN A 169 -1.34 -3.91 -32.18
C GLN A 169 -2.24 -2.87 -31.53
N LEU A 170 -1.75 -2.26 -30.45
CA LEU A 170 -2.43 -1.21 -29.70
C LEU A 170 -1.76 0.13 -30.01
N GLN A 171 -2.55 1.15 -30.31
CA GLN A 171 -2.08 2.53 -30.40
C GLN A 171 -2.71 3.36 -29.28
N ILE A 172 -1.88 4.14 -28.59
CA ILE A 172 -2.31 5.09 -27.57
C ILE A 172 -1.81 6.48 -27.94
N GLN A 173 -2.71 7.48 -27.91
CA GLN A 173 -2.40 8.89 -28.13
C GLN A 173 -2.50 9.65 -26.81
N LEU A 174 -1.49 10.46 -26.52
CA LEU A 174 -1.43 11.35 -25.36
C LEU A 174 -1.75 12.79 -25.76
N ASP A 175 -2.28 13.57 -24.82
CA ASP A 175 -2.47 15.02 -25.00
C ASP A 175 -1.14 15.79 -24.87
N TYR A 176 -0.12 15.18 -24.25
CA TYR A 176 1.22 15.74 -24.07
C TYR A 176 2.26 14.63 -23.89
N PRO A 177 3.55 14.88 -24.17
CA PRO A 177 4.58 13.86 -24.01
C PRO A 177 4.77 13.53 -22.53
N ASN A 178 4.74 12.24 -22.19
CA ASN A 178 4.93 11.76 -20.83
C ASN A 178 5.93 10.59 -20.80
N PRO A 179 7.21 10.83 -20.42
CA PRO A 179 8.22 9.77 -20.36
C PRO A 179 7.92 8.64 -19.39
N ASN A 180 7.10 8.89 -18.37
CA ASN A 180 6.70 7.89 -17.38
C ASN A 180 5.45 7.10 -17.81
N PHE A 181 4.84 7.42 -18.96
CA PHE A 181 3.62 6.74 -19.40
C PHE A 181 3.81 5.22 -19.54
N THR A 182 4.95 4.76 -20.08
CA THR A 182 5.23 3.33 -20.18
C THR A 182 5.32 2.64 -18.81
N LYS A 183 5.77 3.35 -17.75
CA LYS A 183 5.76 2.82 -16.38
C LYS A 183 4.33 2.67 -15.85
N LEU A 184 3.44 3.62 -16.14
CA LEU A 184 2.01 3.50 -15.75
C LEU A 184 1.35 2.27 -16.37
N LEU A 185 1.78 1.87 -17.58
CA LEU A 185 1.29 0.66 -18.25
C LEU A 185 1.73 -0.67 -17.57
N ALA A 186 2.61 -0.61 -16.57
CA ALA A 186 2.94 -1.72 -15.67
C ALA A 186 2.13 -1.70 -14.36
N PHE A 187 1.26 -0.71 -14.14
CA PHE A 187 0.44 -0.63 -12.94
C PHE A 187 -0.90 -1.33 -13.13
N THR A 188 -1.34 -2.08 -12.12
CA THR A 188 -2.48 -3.01 -12.18
C THR A 188 -3.81 -2.44 -12.70
N PRO A 189 -4.20 -1.18 -12.43
CA PRO A 189 -5.39 -0.57 -13.02
C PRO A 189 -5.36 -0.43 -14.55
N PHE A 190 -4.17 -0.46 -15.16
CA PHE A 190 -3.98 -0.41 -16.62
C PHE A 190 -3.94 -1.79 -17.27
N TYR A 191 -4.05 -2.87 -16.50
CA TYR A 191 -4.07 -4.23 -17.02
C TYR A 191 -5.39 -4.51 -17.75
N PRO A 192 -5.38 -5.39 -18.77
CA PRO A 192 -6.57 -5.68 -19.52
C PRO A 192 -7.58 -6.46 -18.67
N VAL A 193 -8.85 -6.33 -19.03
CA VAL A 193 -9.96 -7.18 -18.61
C VAL A 193 -10.70 -7.65 -19.87
N ASN A 194 -11.26 -8.86 -19.80
CA ASN A 194 -11.99 -9.45 -20.91
C ASN A 194 -13.43 -8.88 -20.99
N GLU A 195 -13.77 -8.20 -22.07
CA GLU A 195 -15.05 -7.48 -22.24
C GLU A 195 -16.26 -8.42 -22.09
N ASP A 196 -16.26 -9.54 -22.79
CA ASP A 196 -17.35 -10.52 -22.77
C ASP A 196 -17.59 -11.04 -21.36
N TYR A 197 -16.51 -11.40 -20.64
CA TYR A 197 -16.60 -11.92 -19.29
C TYR A 197 -17.07 -10.85 -18.30
N VAL A 198 -16.47 -9.65 -18.30
CA VAL A 198 -16.87 -8.56 -17.39
C VAL A 198 -18.34 -8.20 -17.62
N THR A 199 -18.78 -8.10 -18.87
CA THR A 199 -20.16 -7.80 -19.21
C THR A 199 -21.11 -8.90 -18.76
N ALA A 200 -20.72 -10.17 -18.91
CA ALA A 200 -21.53 -11.31 -18.46
C ALA A 200 -21.67 -11.39 -16.94
N GLN A 201 -20.63 -11.04 -16.18
CA GLN A 201 -20.67 -11.05 -14.71
C GLN A 201 -21.36 -9.80 -14.13
N GLY A 202 -21.32 -8.67 -14.82
CA GLY A 202 -21.88 -7.41 -14.34
C GLY A 202 -21.30 -7.04 -12.97
N ASP A 203 -22.18 -6.73 -12.02
CA ASP A 203 -21.77 -6.30 -10.67
C ASP A 203 -21.01 -7.38 -9.89
N GLN A 204 -21.14 -8.67 -10.23
CA GLN A 204 -20.45 -9.77 -9.54
C GLN A 204 -18.96 -9.86 -9.89
N TYR A 205 -18.51 -9.21 -10.97
CA TYR A 205 -17.12 -9.23 -11.38
C TYR A 205 -16.18 -8.81 -10.23
N GLY A 206 -15.19 -9.64 -9.93
CA GLY A 206 -14.20 -9.36 -8.89
C GLY A 206 -14.69 -9.47 -7.44
N GLN A 207 -15.86 -10.07 -7.17
CA GLN A 207 -16.38 -10.26 -5.80
C GLN A 207 -15.93 -11.55 -5.11
N ASP A 208 -15.56 -12.58 -5.88
CA ASP A 208 -15.05 -13.87 -5.41
C ASP A 208 -14.18 -14.54 -6.49
N SER A 209 -13.61 -15.71 -6.18
CA SER A 209 -12.73 -16.42 -7.12
C SER A 209 -13.43 -17.01 -8.36
N ASP A 210 -14.76 -17.14 -8.35
CA ASP A 210 -15.52 -17.71 -9.48
C ASP A 210 -15.90 -16.62 -10.51
N HIS A 211 -15.90 -15.36 -10.08
CA HIS A 211 -16.26 -14.18 -10.88
C HIS A 211 -15.05 -13.34 -11.32
N VAL A 212 -13.89 -13.98 -11.52
CA VAL A 212 -12.65 -13.35 -11.98
C VAL A 212 -12.08 -14.14 -13.16
N LEU A 213 -11.70 -13.43 -14.22
CA LEU A 213 -10.98 -14.01 -15.36
C LEU A 213 -9.68 -13.25 -15.57
N GLY A 214 -8.57 -13.87 -15.19
CA GLY A 214 -7.22 -13.34 -15.34
C GLY A 214 -6.48 -13.93 -16.54
N ASN A 215 -5.28 -13.40 -16.77
CA ASN A 215 -4.32 -13.81 -17.81
C ASN A 215 -2.87 -13.91 -17.26
N GLY A 216 -2.69 -13.73 -15.95
CA GLY A 216 -1.39 -13.74 -15.29
C GLY A 216 -0.89 -15.13 -14.90
N PRO A 217 0.20 -15.20 -14.10
CA PRO A 217 0.84 -16.47 -13.73
C PRO A 217 -0.04 -17.38 -12.86
N PHE A 218 -0.95 -16.82 -12.07
CA PHE A 218 -1.80 -17.60 -11.17
C PHE A 218 -3.28 -17.35 -11.40
N VAL A 219 -4.10 -18.29 -10.94
CA VAL A 219 -5.55 -18.20 -10.85
C VAL A 219 -5.91 -18.17 -9.37
N ILE A 220 -6.72 -17.21 -8.94
CA ILE A 220 -7.22 -17.19 -7.58
C ILE A 220 -8.27 -18.29 -7.37
N LYS A 221 -8.19 -18.99 -6.24
CA LYS A 221 -9.13 -20.02 -5.80
C LYS A 221 -9.45 -19.84 -4.33
N ASN A 222 -10.56 -20.45 -3.90
CA ASN A 222 -10.98 -20.50 -2.49
C ASN A 222 -11.02 -19.11 -1.83
N TRP A 223 -11.53 -18.12 -2.57
CA TRP A 223 -11.68 -16.77 -2.07
C TRP A 223 -13.11 -16.28 -2.24
N GLN A 224 -13.63 -15.66 -1.19
CA GLN A 224 -14.81 -14.81 -1.24
C GLN A 224 -14.52 -13.56 -0.40
N ALA A 225 -15.12 -12.42 -0.77
CA ALA A 225 -14.95 -11.18 -0.03
C ALA A 225 -15.13 -11.36 1.49
N GLY A 226 -14.13 -10.92 2.26
CA GLY A 226 -14.12 -11.04 3.72
C GLY A 226 -13.58 -12.35 4.29
N GLN A 227 -13.17 -13.31 3.45
CA GLN A 227 -12.43 -14.50 3.92
C GLN A 227 -10.98 -14.16 4.30
N ASP A 228 -10.48 -14.85 5.32
CA ASP A 228 -9.13 -14.70 5.87
C ASP A 228 -8.10 -15.64 5.18
N HIS A 229 -8.44 -16.25 4.04
CA HIS A 229 -7.52 -17.07 3.25
C HIS A 229 -7.93 -17.13 1.77
N TRP A 230 -6.96 -17.41 0.91
CA TRP A 230 -7.15 -17.70 -0.51
C TRP A 230 -5.95 -18.44 -1.07
N ASP A 231 -6.12 -19.03 -2.25
CA ASP A 231 -5.07 -19.74 -2.96
C ASP A 231 -4.76 -19.05 -4.28
N LEU A 232 -3.48 -18.97 -4.62
CA LEU A 232 -3.01 -18.69 -5.97
C LEU A 232 -2.56 -20.00 -6.58
N GLN A 233 -3.33 -20.57 -7.50
CA GLN A 233 -2.97 -21.81 -8.19
C GLN A 233 -2.28 -21.47 -9.52
N LYS A 234 -1.24 -22.21 -9.89
CA LYS A 234 -0.59 -22.10 -11.21
C LYS A 234 -1.61 -22.05 -12.35
N ASN A 235 -1.45 -21.10 -13.26
CA ASN A 235 -2.27 -20.97 -14.46
C ASN A 235 -1.70 -21.84 -15.60
N ASP A 236 -2.37 -22.93 -15.94
CA ASP A 236 -1.94 -23.83 -17.03
C ASP A 236 -1.99 -23.19 -18.43
N GLN A 237 -2.69 -22.06 -18.61
CA GLN A 237 -2.68 -21.29 -19.86
C GLN A 237 -1.54 -20.27 -19.94
N TYR A 238 -0.83 -20.04 -18.83
CA TYR A 238 0.25 -19.06 -18.78
C TYR A 238 1.47 -19.57 -19.56
N ASN A 239 1.91 -18.80 -20.54
CA ASN A 239 2.92 -19.22 -21.51
C ASN A 239 4.04 -18.20 -21.71
N ARG A 240 4.18 -17.26 -20.77
CA ARG A 240 5.33 -16.34 -20.76
C ARG A 240 6.61 -17.03 -20.28
N GLN A 241 6.49 -17.86 -19.25
CA GLN A 241 7.58 -18.58 -18.62
C GLN A 241 7.00 -19.77 -17.84
N ASP A 242 7.85 -20.75 -17.56
CA ASP A 242 7.51 -21.85 -16.67
C ASP A 242 7.46 -21.35 -15.22
N LEU A 243 6.42 -21.77 -14.50
CA LEU A 243 6.27 -21.51 -13.07
C LEU A 243 6.79 -22.73 -12.31
N ALA A 244 7.75 -22.50 -11.41
CA ALA A 244 8.45 -23.55 -10.66
C ALA A 244 7.73 -23.99 -9.38
N ILE A 245 6.63 -23.31 -9.02
CA ILE A 245 5.74 -23.68 -7.91
C ILE A 245 4.34 -24.00 -8.43
N ASP A 246 3.64 -24.86 -7.70
CA ASP A 246 2.25 -25.21 -8.00
C ASP A 246 1.25 -24.14 -7.55
N GLY A 247 1.64 -23.38 -6.54
CA GLY A 247 0.82 -22.28 -6.05
C GLY A 247 1.29 -21.69 -4.74
N VAL A 248 0.48 -20.74 -4.25
CA VAL A 248 0.67 -20.04 -2.98
C VAL A 248 -0.59 -20.19 -2.14
N LYS A 249 -0.45 -20.67 -0.91
CA LYS A 249 -1.48 -20.63 0.12
C LYS A 249 -1.32 -19.33 0.90
N VAL A 250 -2.34 -18.48 0.87
CA VAL A 250 -2.33 -17.21 1.57
C VAL A 250 -3.29 -17.25 2.74
N GLN A 251 -2.83 -16.82 3.90
CA GLN A 251 -3.66 -16.73 5.11
C GLN A 251 -3.45 -15.39 5.82
N VAL A 252 -4.54 -14.81 6.31
CA VAL A 252 -4.51 -13.57 7.09
C VAL A 252 -4.00 -13.87 8.49
N ILE A 253 -2.85 -13.31 8.85
CA ILE A 253 -2.25 -13.43 10.19
C ILE A 253 -2.35 -12.09 10.89
N LYS A 254 -3.18 -12.05 11.95
CA LYS A 254 -3.45 -10.83 12.71
C LYS A 254 -2.50 -10.65 13.90
N GLU A 255 -1.99 -11.75 14.45
CA GLU A 255 -1.15 -11.77 15.65
C GLU A 255 0.26 -12.23 15.31
N GLU A 256 1.27 -11.39 15.58
CA GLU A 256 2.66 -11.69 15.21
C GLU A 256 3.22 -12.92 15.90
N ASN A 257 2.90 -13.13 17.19
CA ASN A 257 3.35 -14.33 17.91
C ASN A 257 2.78 -15.62 17.31
N THR A 258 1.54 -15.60 16.82
CA THR A 258 0.96 -16.75 16.09
C THR A 258 1.71 -16.97 14.79
N GLY A 259 1.97 -15.90 14.04
CA GLY A 259 2.76 -15.96 12.80
C GLY A 259 4.18 -16.49 12.99
N VAL A 260 4.86 -16.05 14.05
CA VAL A 260 6.19 -16.55 14.45
C VAL A 260 6.13 -18.05 14.75
N ASN A 261 5.16 -18.51 15.55
CA ASN A 261 5.03 -19.95 15.84
C ASN A 261 4.77 -20.77 14.56
N LEU A 262 3.96 -20.24 13.64
CA LEU A 262 3.70 -20.89 12.34
C LEU A 262 4.96 -20.93 11.48
N PHE A 263 5.74 -19.86 11.45
CA PHE A 263 7.02 -19.81 10.75
C PHE A 263 8.04 -20.80 11.34
N GLU A 264 8.24 -20.78 12.66
CA GLU A 264 9.18 -21.67 13.36
C GLU A 264 8.79 -23.15 13.25
N SER A 265 7.50 -23.45 13.12
CA SER A 265 6.99 -24.81 12.86
C SER A 265 6.97 -25.22 11.38
N GLY A 266 7.44 -24.36 10.47
CA GLY A 266 7.49 -24.63 9.04
C GLY A 266 6.13 -24.57 8.32
N GLN A 267 5.10 -24.02 8.96
CA GLN A 267 3.76 -23.84 8.39
C GLN A 267 3.59 -22.51 7.64
N LEU A 268 4.62 -21.65 7.67
CA LEU A 268 4.66 -20.35 7.02
C LEU A 268 6.07 -20.09 6.50
N ASP A 269 6.21 -19.57 5.28
CA ASP A 269 7.51 -19.33 4.63
C ASP A 269 8.06 -17.93 4.83
N GLN A 270 7.21 -17.01 5.31
CA GLN A 270 7.62 -15.66 5.65
C GLN A 270 6.80 -15.15 6.82
N MET A 271 7.37 -14.31 7.68
CA MET A 271 6.60 -13.52 8.64
C MET A 271 7.15 -12.09 8.77
N PRO A 272 6.37 -11.04 8.44
CA PRO A 272 6.73 -9.67 8.81
C PRO A 272 6.59 -9.48 10.34
N LEU A 273 7.54 -8.79 10.94
CA LEU A 273 7.66 -8.53 12.37
C LEU A 273 7.82 -7.04 12.63
N HIS A 274 7.29 -6.57 13.74
CA HIS A 274 7.39 -5.18 14.16
C HIS A 274 7.81 -5.05 15.63
N GLY A 275 8.07 -3.81 16.05
CA GLY A 275 8.28 -3.44 17.45
C GLY A 275 9.34 -4.29 18.17
N GLN A 276 8.98 -4.80 19.36
CA GLN A 276 9.90 -5.57 20.20
C GLN A 276 10.20 -6.97 19.64
N ILE A 277 9.25 -7.58 18.94
CA ILE A 277 9.46 -8.90 18.33
C ILE A 277 10.54 -8.79 17.26
N ALA A 278 10.41 -7.81 16.35
CA ALA A 278 11.45 -7.49 15.37
C ALA A 278 12.81 -7.23 16.04
N LYS A 279 12.88 -6.38 17.08
CA LYS A 279 14.12 -6.11 17.83
C LYS A 279 14.77 -7.38 18.38
N ASN A 280 13.98 -8.35 18.85
CA ASN A 280 14.49 -9.60 19.38
C ASN A 280 15.13 -10.48 18.29
N TYR A 281 14.51 -10.60 17.11
CA TYR A 281 15.08 -11.37 15.99
C TYR A 281 16.26 -10.66 15.34
N GLN A 282 16.22 -9.34 15.23
CA GLN A 282 17.37 -8.50 14.85
C GLN A 282 18.59 -8.77 15.73
N ALA A 283 18.39 -8.81 17.05
CA ALA A 283 19.47 -9.08 18.01
C ALA A 283 20.07 -10.50 17.88
N LYS A 284 19.31 -11.45 17.33
CA LYS A 284 19.78 -12.81 17.00
C LYS A 284 20.47 -12.88 15.62
N GLY A 285 20.34 -11.85 14.79
CA GLY A 285 20.77 -11.88 13.39
C GLY A 285 19.89 -12.76 12.50
N GLU A 286 18.63 -12.96 12.89
CA GLU A 286 17.65 -13.78 12.16
C GLU A 286 16.68 -12.89 11.40
N GLY A 287 16.50 -13.14 10.10
CA GLY A 287 15.67 -12.33 9.21
C GLY A 287 16.40 -11.14 8.59
N ASP A 288 15.66 -10.29 7.89
CA ASP A 288 16.21 -9.13 7.19
C ASP A 288 15.23 -7.95 7.16
N LEU A 289 15.76 -6.74 6.89
CA LEU A 289 14.95 -5.53 6.82
C LEU A 289 14.38 -5.35 5.40
N GLN A 290 13.06 -5.28 5.29
CA GLN A 290 12.38 -4.82 4.09
C GLN A 290 12.03 -3.35 4.23
N VAL A 291 12.71 -2.51 3.44
CA VAL A 291 12.35 -1.09 3.30
C VAL A 291 11.00 -0.98 2.60
N LYS A 292 10.11 -0.12 3.08
CA LYS A 292 8.82 0.16 2.41
C LYS A 292 8.72 1.63 2.06
N ALA A 293 8.15 1.94 0.92
CA ALA A 293 7.83 3.32 0.55
C ALA A 293 6.51 3.76 1.21
N TRP A 294 6.46 3.71 2.54
CA TRP A 294 5.28 4.02 3.35
C TRP A 294 5.60 5.04 4.42
N THR A 295 4.86 6.15 4.46
CA THR A 295 5.01 7.23 5.45
C THR A 295 3.77 7.29 6.34
N ASP A 296 3.94 7.22 7.67
CA ASP A 296 2.92 7.69 8.62
C ASP A 296 3.11 9.18 8.87
N TYR A 297 1.99 9.92 8.91
CA TYR A 297 1.98 11.36 9.02
C TYR A 297 0.73 11.87 9.72
N LEU A 298 0.79 13.12 10.20
CA LEU A 298 -0.38 13.89 10.60
C LEU A 298 -0.96 14.64 9.41
N GLU A 299 -2.23 14.37 9.11
CA GLU A 299 -3.00 15.14 8.15
C GLU A 299 -3.89 16.15 8.89
N PHE A 300 -3.82 17.42 8.49
CA PHE A 300 -4.65 18.48 9.06
C PHE A 300 -5.93 18.67 8.24
N ASN A 301 -7.05 18.94 8.93
CA ASN A 301 -8.24 19.48 8.29
C ASN A 301 -8.06 20.99 8.07
N HIS A 302 -7.72 21.38 6.85
CA HIS A 302 -7.50 22.78 6.46
C HIS A 302 -8.79 23.59 6.37
N GLN A 303 -9.95 22.94 6.51
CA GLN A 303 -11.26 23.61 6.64
C GLN A 303 -11.64 23.91 8.10
N SER A 304 -10.89 23.38 9.08
CA SER A 304 -11.09 23.71 10.50
C SER A 304 -10.71 25.18 10.75
N PRO A 305 -11.50 25.96 11.50
CA PRO A 305 -11.19 27.36 11.78
C PRO A 305 -9.78 27.56 12.36
N ASP A 306 -9.35 26.65 13.24
CA ASP A 306 -8.07 26.76 13.92
C ASP A 306 -6.92 26.21 13.07
N LEU A 307 -7.09 25.02 12.48
CA LEU A 307 -6.04 24.37 11.68
C LEU A 307 -5.93 24.90 10.24
N SER A 308 -6.84 25.75 9.79
CA SER A 308 -6.62 26.58 8.60
C SER A 308 -5.48 27.59 8.79
N GLN A 309 -5.14 27.94 10.05
CA GLN A 309 -4.09 28.89 10.39
C GLN A 309 -2.71 28.21 10.43
N VAL A 310 -1.79 28.70 9.59
CA VAL A 310 -0.45 28.12 9.44
C VAL A 310 0.36 28.12 10.73
N ASP A 311 0.22 29.14 11.59
CA ASP A 311 0.95 29.22 12.86
C ASP A 311 0.61 28.07 13.82
N LEU A 312 -0.67 27.64 13.88
CA LEU A 312 -1.04 26.48 14.70
C LEU A 312 -0.46 25.18 14.13
N ARG A 313 -0.54 24.98 12.81
CA ARG A 313 0.03 23.79 12.16
C ARG A 313 1.55 23.71 12.35
N ARG A 314 2.26 24.84 12.20
CA ARG A 314 3.70 24.96 12.47
C ARG A 314 4.02 24.65 13.93
N ALA A 315 3.26 25.19 14.88
CA ALA A 315 3.46 24.90 16.29
C ALA A 315 3.38 23.41 16.60
N ILE A 316 2.36 22.72 16.06
CA ILE A 316 2.21 21.27 16.21
C ILE A 316 3.39 20.54 15.57
N ALA A 317 3.78 20.91 14.35
CA ALA A 317 4.82 20.23 13.61
C ALA A 317 6.21 20.38 14.27
N TYR A 318 6.54 21.58 14.75
CA TYR A 318 7.81 21.87 15.43
C TYR A 318 7.91 21.24 16.82
N ALA A 319 6.80 20.86 17.44
CA ALA A 319 6.79 20.22 18.75
C ALA A 319 7.06 18.70 18.70
N ILE A 320 7.13 18.09 17.50
CA ILE A 320 7.26 16.64 17.34
C ILE A 320 8.69 16.29 16.90
N ASP A 321 9.40 15.47 17.68
CA ASP A 321 10.69 14.87 17.29
C ASP A 321 10.46 13.51 16.62
N SER A 322 10.66 13.43 15.31
CA SER A 322 10.48 12.20 14.54
C SER A 322 11.45 11.08 14.95
N ARG A 323 12.60 11.39 15.56
CA ARG A 323 13.52 10.37 16.10
C ARG A 323 12.98 9.74 17.37
N ALA A 324 12.32 10.53 18.22
CA ALA A 324 11.65 9.98 19.40
C ALA A 324 10.45 9.10 18.99
N VAL A 325 9.75 9.46 17.90
CA VAL A 325 8.74 8.59 17.28
C VAL A 325 9.38 7.29 16.76
N GLU A 326 10.51 7.35 16.06
CA GLU A 326 11.24 6.17 15.60
C GLU A 326 11.58 5.22 16.76
N GLU A 327 12.14 5.74 17.85
CA GLU A 327 12.50 4.95 19.04
C GLU A 327 11.27 4.29 19.68
N LEU A 328 10.15 5.03 19.75
CA LEU A 328 8.87 4.56 20.28
C LEU A 328 8.30 3.40 19.46
N ILE A 329 8.29 3.51 18.14
CA ILE A 329 7.76 2.48 17.23
C ILE A 329 8.72 1.30 17.14
N GLY A 330 10.00 1.56 16.86
CA GLY A 330 11.05 0.56 16.71
C GLY A 330 10.81 -0.42 15.55
N GLY A 331 11.53 -1.55 15.59
CA GLY A 331 11.27 -2.68 14.69
C GLY A 331 11.54 -2.43 13.20
N GLY A 332 12.36 -1.42 12.87
CA GLY A 332 12.69 -1.05 11.49
C GLY A 332 12.17 0.32 11.08
N ALA A 333 11.26 0.94 11.84
CA ALA A 333 10.83 2.31 11.60
C ALA A 333 12.04 3.26 11.42
N ARG A 334 11.92 4.23 10.52
CA ARG A 334 12.93 5.27 10.26
C ARG A 334 12.27 6.64 10.38
N ALA A 335 12.82 7.53 11.17
CA ALA A 335 12.35 8.91 11.29
C ALA A 335 12.27 9.57 9.90
N LEU A 336 11.18 10.27 9.62
CA LEU A 336 11.01 11.04 8.40
C LEU A 336 10.68 12.49 8.70
N THR A 337 11.08 13.33 7.77
CA THR A 337 10.90 14.79 7.77
C THR A 337 10.41 15.27 6.40
N SER A 338 10.61 14.49 5.35
CA SER A 338 9.93 14.64 4.06
C SER A 338 8.62 13.85 4.03
N PHE A 339 7.65 14.29 3.25
CA PHE A 339 6.41 13.55 3.01
C PHE A 339 6.66 12.28 2.20
N VAL A 340 7.51 12.36 1.17
CA VAL A 340 7.99 11.17 0.47
C VAL A 340 8.94 10.36 1.34
N PRO A 341 8.90 9.03 1.25
CA PRO A 341 9.82 8.14 1.94
C PRO A 341 11.18 8.10 1.23
N SER A 342 12.18 7.56 1.92
CA SER A 342 13.48 7.29 1.30
C SER A 342 13.34 6.31 0.12
N GLN A 343 14.28 6.41 -0.80
CA GLN A 343 14.49 5.65 -2.02
C GLN A 343 13.48 5.92 -3.14
N LEU A 344 12.49 6.79 -2.92
CA LEU A 344 11.50 7.14 -3.95
C LEU A 344 11.95 8.32 -4.83
N VAL A 345 12.67 9.29 -4.25
CA VAL A 345 13.12 10.49 -4.97
C VAL A 345 14.62 10.66 -4.76
N VAL A 346 15.37 10.37 -5.81
CA VAL A 346 16.83 10.41 -5.79
C VAL A 346 17.32 11.37 -6.86
N ASP A 347 18.31 12.19 -6.51
CA ASP A 347 18.99 13.06 -7.47
C ASP A 347 19.69 12.19 -8.53
N PRO A 348 19.35 12.33 -9.82
CA PRO A 348 19.88 11.46 -10.86
C PRO A 348 21.35 11.72 -11.21
N VAL A 349 21.95 12.79 -10.70
CA VAL A 349 23.35 13.18 -10.92
C VAL A 349 24.21 12.78 -9.71
N THR A 350 23.77 13.12 -8.49
CA THR A 350 24.55 12.87 -7.28
C THR A 350 24.24 11.51 -6.65
N GLY A 351 23.06 10.94 -6.92
CA GLY A 351 22.54 9.77 -6.22
C GLY A 351 22.05 10.06 -4.80
N GLU A 352 21.93 11.33 -4.43
CA GLU A 352 21.46 11.77 -3.11
C GLU A 352 19.95 11.57 -2.98
N ASP A 353 19.53 10.92 -1.91
CA ASP A 353 18.12 10.78 -1.55
C ASP A 353 17.55 12.12 -1.07
N ILE A 354 16.32 12.45 -1.45
CA ILE A 354 15.67 13.67 -0.97
C ILE A 354 15.55 13.70 0.57
N THR A 355 15.44 12.53 1.22
CA THR A 355 15.36 12.46 2.69
C THR A 355 16.65 12.90 3.37
N ASP A 356 17.77 12.82 2.66
CA ASP A 356 19.09 13.18 3.17
C ASP A 356 19.48 14.63 2.85
N SER A 357 18.63 15.35 2.10
CA SER A 357 18.83 16.76 1.77
C SER A 357 18.87 17.63 3.03
N PRO A 358 19.75 18.65 3.12
CA PRO A 358 19.78 19.59 4.25
C PRO A 358 18.44 20.31 4.50
N ALA A 359 17.60 20.46 3.47
CA ALA A 359 16.26 21.02 3.62
C ALA A 359 15.36 20.15 4.54
N MET A 360 15.64 18.84 4.58
CA MET A 360 14.90 17.80 5.30
C MET A 360 15.59 17.37 6.61
N ASP A 361 16.47 18.18 7.21
CA ASP A 361 17.19 17.77 8.43
C ASP A 361 16.26 17.47 9.63
N THR A 362 15.46 18.45 10.05
CA THR A 362 14.46 18.26 11.12
C THR A 362 13.32 19.28 11.04
N TRP A 363 12.16 18.91 11.59
CA TRP A 363 11.09 19.84 11.95
C TRP A 363 11.22 20.32 13.40
N TYR A 364 11.77 19.48 14.28
CA TYR A 364 11.70 19.69 15.71
C TYR A 364 12.49 20.91 16.18
N ASP A 365 11.77 21.89 16.72
CA ASP A 365 12.31 23.13 17.29
C ASP A 365 11.29 23.69 18.29
N LEU A 366 11.50 23.41 19.59
CA LEU A 366 10.54 23.84 20.62
C LEU A 366 10.42 25.36 20.75
N ASP A 367 11.48 26.12 20.46
CA ASP A 367 11.42 27.58 20.54
C ASP A 367 10.52 28.13 19.42
N GLN A 368 10.67 27.60 18.19
CA GLN A 368 9.76 27.91 17.08
C GLN A 368 8.34 27.40 17.33
N ALA A 369 8.18 26.24 17.98
CA ALA A 369 6.87 25.70 18.36
C ALA A 369 6.12 26.66 19.29
N HIS A 370 6.78 27.11 20.36
CA HIS A 370 6.21 28.08 21.30
C HIS A 370 5.91 29.42 20.62
N GLU A 371 6.83 29.95 19.81
CA GLU A 371 6.65 31.23 19.13
C GLU A 371 5.45 31.19 18.17
N ALA A 372 5.33 30.12 17.38
CA ALA A 372 4.21 29.93 16.47
C ALA A 372 2.87 29.80 17.23
N PHE A 373 2.85 29.06 18.34
CA PHE A 373 1.63 28.90 19.12
C PHE A 373 1.18 30.20 19.80
N ASP A 374 2.13 31.00 20.29
CA ASP A 374 1.85 32.31 20.88
C ASP A 374 1.33 33.30 19.83
N ARG A 375 1.88 33.30 18.61
CA ARG A 375 1.32 34.09 17.49
C ARG A 375 -0.11 33.69 17.18
N TYR A 376 -0.40 32.39 17.11
CA TYR A 376 -1.75 31.87 16.92
C TYR A 376 -2.70 32.30 18.06
N LYS A 377 -2.31 32.12 19.32
CA LYS A 377 -3.12 32.52 20.49
C LYS A 377 -3.43 34.01 20.49
N ALA A 378 -2.42 34.84 20.20
CA ALA A 378 -2.57 36.30 20.14
C ALA A 378 -3.51 36.74 19.01
N ALA A 379 -3.33 36.20 17.80
CA ALA A 379 -4.15 36.53 16.63
C ALA A 379 -5.62 36.11 16.79
N ASN A 380 -5.90 35.04 17.54
CA ASN A 380 -7.24 34.50 17.74
C ASN A 380 -7.85 34.85 19.11
N HIS A 381 -7.14 35.62 19.95
CA HIS A 381 -7.53 35.96 21.31
C HIS A 381 -7.87 34.73 22.19
N LYS A 382 -7.14 33.63 22.01
CA LYS A 382 -7.31 32.38 22.76
C LYS A 382 -6.22 32.24 23.82
N GLN A 383 -6.57 31.62 24.94
CA GLN A 383 -5.61 31.21 25.98
C GLN A 383 -5.51 29.69 26.06
N THR A 384 -6.59 29.00 25.74
CA THR A 384 -6.64 27.54 25.64
C THR A 384 -7.23 27.12 24.30
N LEU A 385 -6.88 25.91 23.87
CA LEU A 385 -7.39 25.29 22.66
C LEU A 385 -7.60 23.80 22.93
N THR A 386 -8.73 23.25 22.50
CA THR A 386 -8.94 21.80 22.47
C THR A 386 -9.09 21.36 21.02
N LEU A 387 -8.31 20.36 20.61
CA LEU A 387 -8.40 19.74 19.29
C LEU A 387 -8.62 18.23 19.42
N THR A 388 -9.24 17.62 18.42
CA THR A 388 -9.38 16.17 18.33
C THR A 388 -8.29 15.56 17.44
N LEU A 389 -7.51 14.62 17.98
CA LEU A 389 -6.64 13.74 17.20
C LEU A 389 -7.40 12.45 16.87
N LEU A 390 -7.72 12.29 15.59
CA LEU A 390 -8.36 11.09 15.05
C LEU A 390 -7.29 10.05 14.66
N ALA A 391 -7.40 8.83 15.14
CA ALA A 391 -6.46 7.75 14.81
C ALA A 391 -7.18 6.42 14.66
N ASN A 392 -6.47 5.39 14.17
CA ASN A 392 -7.01 4.03 14.21
C ASN A 392 -7.06 3.51 15.67
N ASP A 393 -7.85 2.47 15.89
CA ASP A 393 -7.98 1.76 17.16
C ASP A 393 -7.07 0.52 17.30
N ASP A 394 -6.06 0.40 16.45
CA ASP A 394 -4.97 -0.58 16.62
C ASP A 394 -3.94 -0.13 17.66
N GLU A 395 -3.15 -1.09 18.17
CA GLU A 395 -2.18 -0.89 19.25
C GLU A 395 -1.14 0.18 18.91
N ASN A 396 -0.53 0.11 17.72
CA ASN A 396 0.50 1.06 17.29
C ASN A 396 -0.06 2.48 17.16
N SER A 397 -1.24 2.62 16.57
CA SER A 397 -1.91 3.91 16.42
C SER A 397 -2.32 4.51 17.77
N ARG A 398 -2.80 3.70 18.73
CA ARG A 398 -3.09 4.16 20.10
C ARG A 398 -1.83 4.66 20.79
N LYS A 399 -0.80 3.82 20.83
CA LYS A 399 0.51 4.15 21.44
C LYS A 399 1.08 5.46 20.88
N LEU A 400 1.07 5.62 19.55
CA LEU A 400 1.56 6.82 18.91
C LEU A 400 0.66 8.03 19.19
N SER A 401 -0.67 7.87 19.16
CA SER A 401 -1.59 8.97 19.46
C SER A 401 -1.52 9.46 20.91
N GLU A 402 -1.32 8.55 21.87
CA GLU A 402 -1.08 8.86 23.29
C GLU A 402 0.23 9.63 23.47
N TYR A 403 1.31 9.14 22.87
CA TYR A 403 2.59 9.84 22.85
C TYR A 403 2.48 11.25 22.26
N LEU A 404 1.84 11.39 21.09
CA LEU A 404 1.66 12.69 20.44
C LEU A 404 0.82 13.64 21.30
N LYS A 405 -0.24 13.15 21.96
CA LYS A 405 -1.02 13.95 22.91
C LYS A 405 -0.13 14.45 24.06
N GLU A 406 0.61 13.57 24.71
CA GLU A 406 1.49 13.94 25.82
C GLU A 406 2.55 14.95 25.39
N THR A 407 3.24 14.69 24.28
CA THR A 407 4.27 15.59 23.72
C THR A 407 3.70 16.96 23.36
N LEU A 408 2.56 17.02 22.68
CA LEU A 408 1.95 18.28 22.25
C LEU A 408 1.39 19.08 23.43
N GLU A 409 0.72 18.45 24.40
CA GLU A 409 0.21 19.14 25.59
C GLU A 409 1.34 19.62 26.50
N GLN A 410 2.46 18.89 26.57
CA GLN A 410 3.64 19.32 27.32
C GLN A 410 4.36 20.51 26.66
N ALA A 411 4.46 20.51 25.32
CA ALA A 411 5.15 21.57 24.59
C ALA A 411 4.30 22.84 24.45
N LEU A 412 2.98 22.73 24.21
CA LEU A 412 2.14 23.85 23.81
C LEU A 412 1.20 24.27 24.94
N ASP A 413 1.66 25.13 25.85
CA ASP A 413 0.90 25.54 27.04
C ASP A 413 -0.47 26.16 26.69
N GLY A 414 -1.53 25.50 27.19
CA GLY A 414 -2.94 25.81 26.92
C GLY A 414 -3.58 24.93 25.85
N LEU A 415 -2.83 24.06 25.16
CA LEU A 415 -3.38 23.05 24.27
C LEU A 415 -3.90 21.85 25.07
N SER A 416 -5.03 21.31 24.63
CA SER A 416 -5.49 19.98 25.02
C SER A 416 -5.91 19.16 23.80
N ILE A 417 -5.57 17.88 23.80
CA ILE A 417 -5.90 16.95 22.73
C ILE A 417 -6.90 15.91 23.23
N ASP A 418 -8.05 15.80 22.57
CA ASP A 418 -9.00 14.69 22.72
C ASP A 418 -8.63 13.57 21.73
N LEU A 419 -8.38 12.36 22.24
CA LEU A 419 -8.04 11.21 21.40
C LEU A 419 -9.30 10.49 20.97
N GLN A 420 -9.45 10.31 19.66
CA GLN A 420 -10.53 9.51 19.08
C GLN A 420 -9.94 8.40 18.23
N ASN A 421 -9.63 7.28 18.87
CA ASN A 421 -9.22 6.04 18.20
C ASN A 421 -10.47 5.28 17.74
N VAL A 422 -10.63 5.11 16.43
CA VAL A 422 -11.80 4.45 15.82
C VAL A 422 -11.36 3.42 14.78
N PRO A 423 -12.20 2.45 14.39
CA PRO A 423 -11.87 1.52 13.32
C PRO A 423 -11.45 2.25 12.03
N LYS A 424 -10.43 1.72 11.32
CA LYS A 424 -9.84 2.34 10.10
C LYS A 424 -10.89 2.84 9.10
N LYS A 425 -11.93 2.04 8.82
CA LYS A 425 -13.04 2.44 7.94
C LYS A 425 -13.74 3.70 8.45
N ASN A 426 -14.10 3.74 9.74
CA ASN A 426 -14.74 4.91 10.34
C ASN A 426 -13.82 6.14 10.32
N ARG A 427 -12.51 5.96 10.58
CA ARG A 427 -11.53 7.06 10.43
C ARG A 427 -11.54 7.62 9.01
N ILE A 428 -11.41 6.76 8.00
CA ILE A 428 -11.43 7.17 6.59
C ILE A 428 -12.76 7.86 6.24
N ASP A 429 -13.91 7.33 6.69
CA ASP A 429 -15.23 7.91 6.45
C ASP A 429 -15.40 9.28 7.11
N ARG A 430 -14.81 9.49 8.29
CA ARG A 430 -14.79 10.80 8.96
C ARG A 430 -13.86 11.77 8.24
N MET A 431 -12.67 11.34 7.85
CA MET A 431 -11.74 12.17 7.08
C MET A 431 -12.32 12.59 5.72
N ASN A 432 -12.96 11.66 5.01
CA ASN A 432 -13.67 11.95 3.74
C ASN A 432 -14.77 13.02 3.91
N ARG A 433 -15.42 13.05 5.09
CA ARG A 433 -16.44 14.03 5.47
C ARG A 433 -15.90 15.26 6.20
N GLN A 434 -14.58 15.40 6.30
CA GLN A 434 -13.90 16.49 7.04
C GLN A 434 -14.34 16.60 8.52
N ASP A 435 -14.72 15.47 9.14
CA ASP A 435 -15.12 15.35 10.55
C ASP A 435 -13.93 14.97 11.45
N PHE A 436 -12.93 15.84 11.48
CA PHE A 436 -11.71 15.72 12.29
C PHE A 436 -11.00 17.08 12.38
N ASP A 437 -10.16 17.29 13.39
CA ASP A 437 -9.22 18.42 13.39
C ASP A 437 -7.92 17.98 12.71
N PHE A 438 -7.25 16.98 13.24
CA PHE A 438 -6.11 16.35 12.59
C PHE A 438 -6.12 14.84 12.83
N ALA A 439 -5.52 14.10 11.91
CA ALA A 439 -5.58 12.66 11.89
C ALA A 439 -4.20 12.04 11.75
N LEU A 440 -3.92 11.01 12.55
CA LEU A 440 -2.81 10.10 12.32
C LEU A 440 -3.22 9.12 11.21
N THR A 441 -2.49 9.17 10.09
CA THR A 441 -2.76 8.38 8.90
C THR A 441 -1.44 7.92 8.25
N ALA A 442 -1.56 7.13 7.19
CA ALA A 442 -0.41 6.68 6.41
C ALA A 442 -0.74 6.63 4.93
N TRP A 443 0.30 6.70 4.11
CA TRP A 443 0.25 6.47 2.67
C TRP A 443 1.44 5.60 2.24
N GLY A 444 1.24 4.78 1.21
CA GLY A 444 2.28 3.99 0.57
C GLY A 444 2.34 4.32 -0.92
N ALA A 445 3.54 4.37 -1.52
CA ALA A 445 3.64 4.58 -2.96
C ALA A 445 3.01 3.40 -3.69
N ASP A 446 2.04 3.69 -4.54
CA ASP A 446 1.35 2.71 -5.37
C ASP A 446 2.18 2.30 -6.60
N TYR A 447 3.10 3.17 -7.04
CA TYR A 447 3.98 2.99 -8.19
C TYR A 447 5.27 3.81 -8.02
N ASP A 448 6.32 3.42 -8.75
CA ASP A 448 7.68 3.97 -8.64
C ASP A 448 7.84 5.34 -9.34
N ASP A 449 7.16 6.34 -8.77
CA ASP A 449 7.21 7.74 -9.19
C ASP A 449 6.85 8.66 -8.00
N PRO A 450 7.50 9.82 -7.82
CA PRO A 450 7.17 10.74 -6.72
C PRO A 450 5.70 11.23 -6.75
N LEU A 451 5.03 11.24 -7.91
CA LEU A 451 3.60 11.53 -8.03
C LEU A 451 2.73 10.58 -7.24
N ALA A 452 3.16 9.33 -7.00
CA ALA A 452 2.44 8.39 -6.16
C ALA A 452 2.20 8.93 -4.74
N TYR A 453 3.02 9.89 -4.28
CA TYR A 453 2.82 10.63 -3.05
C TYR A 453 2.21 12.01 -3.29
N TYR A 454 2.89 12.86 -4.06
CA TYR A 454 2.56 14.28 -4.10
C TYR A 454 1.19 14.56 -4.70
N GLN A 455 0.70 13.72 -5.62
CA GLN A 455 -0.64 13.91 -6.22
C GLN A 455 -1.76 13.93 -5.17
N ASN A 456 -1.56 13.27 -4.03
CA ASN A 456 -2.55 13.19 -2.95
C ASN A 456 -2.77 14.53 -2.26
N LEU A 457 -1.84 15.48 -2.41
CA LEU A 457 -1.94 16.82 -1.84
C LEU A 457 -2.53 17.84 -2.83
N LYS A 458 -2.79 17.44 -4.08
CA LYS A 458 -3.41 18.30 -5.09
C LYS A 458 -4.84 18.67 -4.66
N SER A 459 -5.25 19.93 -4.90
CA SER A 459 -6.51 20.48 -4.41
C SER A 459 -7.76 19.71 -4.83
N ASP A 460 -7.75 19.07 -6.00
CA ASP A 460 -8.86 18.33 -6.60
C ASP A 460 -8.79 16.81 -6.38
N ASN A 461 -7.73 16.29 -5.73
CA ASN A 461 -7.57 14.86 -5.52
C ASN A 461 -8.49 14.34 -4.40
N SER A 462 -9.11 13.17 -4.61
CA SER A 462 -9.99 12.54 -3.61
C SER A 462 -9.27 12.09 -2.33
N PHE A 463 -7.96 11.84 -2.41
CA PHE A 463 -7.11 11.49 -1.27
C PHE A 463 -6.65 12.70 -0.45
N ASN A 464 -6.83 13.94 -0.94
CA ASN A 464 -6.64 15.17 -0.18
C ASN A 464 -7.82 15.37 0.79
N ARG A 465 -7.87 14.59 1.87
CA ARG A 465 -9.01 14.54 2.79
C ARG A 465 -9.08 15.77 3.68
N GLY A 466 -7.92 16.35 3.99
CA GLY A 466 -7.74 17.63 4.66
C GLY A 466 -8.15 18.85 3.85
N ARG A 467 -8.38 18.69 2.53
CA ARG A 467 -8.80 19.77 1.61
C ARG A 467 -7.85 20.96 1.61
N TYR A 468 -6.54 20.70 1.64
CA TYR A 468 -5.55 21.75 1.47
C TYR A 468 -5.68 22.36 0.07
N GLN A 469 -5.60 23.68 -0.04
CA GLN A 469 -5.65 24.40 -1.30
C GLN A 469 -4.46 25.35 -1.40
N ASN A 470 -3.61 25.12 -2.39
CA ASN A 470 -2.49 26.01 -2.67
C ASN A 470 -2.17 25.96 -4.18
N PRO A 471 -2.45 27.03 -4.93
CA PRO A 471 -2.22 27.06 -6.37
C PRO A 471 -0.77 26.82 -6.78
N GLU A 472 0.21 27.19 -5.94
CA GLU A 472 1.62 26.94 -6.23
C GLU A 472 1.96 25.46 -6.02
N LEU A 473 1.45 24.83 -4.97
CA LEU A 473 1.59 23.37 -4.79
C LEU A 473 0.94 22.61 -5.95
N ASP A 474 -0.29 22.98 -6.35
CA ASP A 474 -0.97 22.37 -7.50
C ASP A 474 -0.17 22.53 -8.79
N ARG A 475 0.45 23.70 -8.99
CA ARG A 475 1.32 23.98 -10.13
C ARG A 475 2.59 23.14 -10.07
N LEU A 476 3.25 23.02 -8.93
CA LEU A 476 4.46 22.20 -8.76
C LEU A 476 4.18 20.71 -8.98
N ILE A 477 3.07 20.18 -8.43
CA ILE A 477 2.64 18.79 -8.66
C ILE A 477 2.33 18.56 -10.14
N THR A 478 1.68 19.53 -10.79
CA THR A 478 1.43 19.45 -12.24
C THR A 478 2.74 19.50 -13.02
N ASP A 479 3.67 20.39 -12.66
CA ASP A 479 5.00 20.46 -13.27
C ASP A 479 5.79 19.16 -13.12
N LEU A 480 5.60 18.43 -12.01
CA LEU A 480 6.16 17.09 -11.81
C LEU A 480 5.54 16.07 -12.78
N ALA A 481 4.27 16.22 -13.17
CA ALA A 481 3.58 15.33 -14.12
C ALA A 481 3.82 15.66 -15.61
N PHE A 482 4.53 16.76 -15.93
CA PHE A 482 4.70 17.30 -17.28
C PHE A 482 6.18 17.43 -17.67
N PRO A 483 6.54 17.40 -18.98
CA PRO A 483 7.57 16.51 -19.51
C PRO A 483 8.99 16.63 -18.91
N TYR A 484 9.48 15.48 -18.43
CA TYR A 484 10.85 15.15 -17.97
C TYR A 484 11.92 15.22 -19.09
N ASN A 485 11.54 15.55 -20.33
CA ASN A 485 12.28 15.18 -21.53
C ASN A 485 13.44 16.14 -21.87
N GLN A 486 13.60 17.25 -21.14
CA GLN A 486 14.65 18.24 -21.44
C GLN A 486 15.57 18.58 -20.26
N ASP A 487 15.22 18.15 -19.05
CA ASP A 487 15.99 18.43 -17.84
C ASP A 487 15.84 17.25 -16.88
N ARG A 488 16.88 16.40 -16.81
CA ARG A 488 16.87 15.19 -15.99
C ARG A 488 16.80 15.52 -14.49
N ASP A 489 17.24 16.71 -14.09
CA ASP A 489 17.37 17.10 -12.68
C ASP A 489 16.09 17.78 -12.18
N ARG A 490 15.29 18.32 -13.11
CA ARG A 490 14.03 19.04 -12.83
C ARG A 490 13.09 18.31 -11.87
N PRO A 491 12.84 17.00 -11.96
CA PRO A 491 11.90 16.32 -11.07
C PRO A 491 12.36 16.33 -9.62
N TYR A 492 13.65 16.09 -9.37
CA TYR A 492 14.24 16.17 -8.05
C TYR A 492 14.16 17.60 -7.50
N GLN A 493 14.49 18.60 -8.33
CA GLN A 493 14.41 20.02 -7.95
C GLN A 493 12.96 20.49 -7.70
N VAL A 494 11.98 19.98 -8.44
CA VAL A 494 10.56 20.25 -8.21
C VAL A 494 10.09 19.57 -6.93
N ALA A 495 10.49 18.31 -6.70
CA ALA A 495 10.19 17.58 -5.48
C ALA A 495 10.76 18.30 -4.24
N LEU A 496 12.00 18.81 -4.28
CA LEU A 496 12.57 19.62 -3.21
C LEU A 496 11.71 20.85 -2.90
N LYS A 497 11.26 21.59 -3.92
CA LYS A 497 10.37 22.74 -3.73
C LYS A 497 9.01 22.35 -3.15
N ILE A 498 8.49 21.17 -3.52
CA ILE A 498 7.25 20.65 -2.94
C ILE A 498 7.46 20.34 -1.46
N GLU A 499 8.54 19.64 -1.09
CA GLU A 499 8.86 19.31 0.30
C GLU A 499 9.15 20.56 1.15
N GLU A 500 9.88 21.53 0.61
CA GLU A 500 10.07 22.84 1.25
C GLU A 500 8.72 23.53 1.49
N LEU A 501 7.80 23.52 0.52
CA LEU A 501 6.46 24.08 0.70
C LEU A 501 5.65 23.30 1.73
N ILE A 502 5.70 21.96 1.73
CA ILE A 502 5.05 21.11 2.72
C ILE A 502 5.53 21.48 4.12
N LYS A 503 6.85 21.62 4.30
CA LYS A 503 7.49 22.00 5.55
C LYS A 503 7.14 23.42 5.98
N ASP A 504 7.33 24.38 5.10
CA ASP A 504 7.08 25.79 5.37
C ASP A 504 5.61 26.05 5.69
N GLN A 505 4.67 25.42 4.98
CA GLN A 505 3.23 25.63 5.18
C GLN A 505 2.61 24.65 6.18
N ALA A 506 3.42 23.74 6.74
CA ALA A 506 2.98 22.62 7.58
C ALA A 506 1.73 21.96 6.98
N VAL A 507 1.82 21.54 5.71
CA VAL A 507 0.69 20.98 4.95
C VAL A 507 0.23 19.67 5.57
N VAL A 508 1.20 18.82 5.88
CA VAL A 508 1.14 17.57 6.65
C VAL A 508 2.40 17.48 7.50
N VAL A 509 2.43 16.64 8.53
CA VAL A 509 3.64 16.39 9.35
C VAL A 509 4.07 14.93 9.21
N PRO A 510 5.11 14.64 8.41
CA PRO A 510 5.69 13.30 8.32
C PRO A 510 6.25 12.89 9.69
N LEU A 511 6.10 11.61 10.06
CA LEU A 511 6.56 11.08 11.34
C LEU A 511 7.64 10.03 11.15
N TYR A 512 7.35 8.98 10.38
CA TYR A 512 8.31 7.90 10.12
C TYR A 512 7.95 7.11 8.87
N GLN A 513 8.96 6.47 8.29
CA GLN A 513 8.85 5.46 7.26
C GLN A 513 8.62 4.10 7.90
N LYS A 514 7.60 3.35 7.45
CA LYS A 514 7.45 1.94 7.83
C LYS A 514 8.54 1.15 7.12
N ASN A 515 9.42 0.52 7.88
CA ASN A 515 10.16 -0.63 7.38
C ASN A 515 9.82 -1.81 8.27
N GLU A 516 9.80 -3.00 7.68
CA GLU A 516 9.34 -4.23 8.34
C GLU A 516 10.53 -5.18 8.43
N TRP A 517 10.67 -5.90 9.54
CA TRP A 517 11.66 -6.97 9.66
C TRP A 517 11.02 -8.28 9.26
N HIS A 518 11.59 -9.03 8.33
CA HIS A 518 10.99 -10.25 7.81
C HIS A 518 11.80 -11.48 8.22
N LEU A 519 11.13 -12.47 8.80
CA LEU A 519 11.63 -13.84 8.80
C LEU A 519 11.28 -14.45 7.45
N ARG A 520 12.24 -15.12 6.79
CA ARG A 520 12.03 -15.79 5.51
C ARG A 520 12.68 -17.17 5.54
N SER A 521 11.96 -18.16 5.06
CA SER A 521 12.44 -19.54 4.99
C SER A 521 13.39 -19.70 3.82
N ASP A 522 14.56 -20.28 4.05
CA ASP A 522 15.55 -20.55 3.00
C ASP A 522 15.03 -21.51 1.91
N ARG A 523 13.96 -22.27 2.20
CA ARG A 523 13.36 -23.19 1.23
C ARG A 523 12.75 -22.48 0.03
N VAL A 524 12.29 -21.24 0.19
CA VAL A 524 11.63 -20.47 -0.88
C VAL A 524 12.61 -19.45 -1.44
N GLN A 525 12.88 -19.54 -2.73
CA GLN A 525 13.81 -18.66 -3.44
C GLN A 525 13.09 -17.97 -4.60
N GLY A 526 13.57 -16.80 -5.03
CA GLY A 526 13.05 -16.10 -6.21
C GLY A 526 11.72 -15.37 -6.00
N VAL A 527 11.20 -15.28 -4.77
CA VAL A 527 10.09 -14.36 -4.48
C VAL A 527 10.60 -12.94 -4.56
N ILE A 528 9.93 -12.10 -5.36
CA ILE A 528 10.27 -10.68 -5.47
C ILE A 528 9.48 -9.93 -4.41
N TYR A 529 10.19 -9.22 -3.53
CA TYR A 529 9.58 -8.34 -2.53
C TYR A 529 9.79 -6.89 -2.93
N ARG A 530 8.70 -6.11 -2.96
CA ARG A 530 8.76 -4.71 -3.41
C ARG A 530 8.59 -3.73 -2.26
N PRO A 531 9.35 -2.62 -2.29
CA PRO A 531 9.11 -1.49 -1.38
C PRO A 531 7.88 -0.67 -1.80
N ILE A 532 7.49 -0.73 -3.07
CA ILE A 532 6.50 0.12 -3.74
C ILE A 532 5.49 -0.75 -4.50
N GLY A 533 4.21 -0.35 -4.52
CA GLY A 533 3.17 -1.02 -5.30
C GLY A 533 2.88 -2.45 -4.82
N PRO A 534 2.40 -3.34 -5.71
CA PRO A 534 2.22 -4.77 -5.44
C PRO A 534 3.40 -5.38 -4.67
N GLU A 535 3.20 -5.73 -3.41
CA GLU A 535 4.30 -5.88 -2.44
C GLU A 535 5.10 -7.17 -2.61
N VAL A 536 4.53 -8.14 -3.32
CA VAL A 536 5.15 -9.44 -3.58
C VAL A 536 4.79 -9.94 -4.98
N ASP A 537 5.74 -10.62 -5.65
CA ASP A 537 5.51 -11.35 -6.90
C ASP A 537 6.10 -12.76 -6.80
N PHE A 538 5.28 -13.77 -7.07
CA PHE A 538 5.63 -15.18 -6.95
C PHE A 538 6.01 -15.83 -8.29
N ARG A 539 6.03 -15.10 -9.41
CA ARG A 539 6.24 -15.69 -10.74
C ARG A 539 7.62 -16.35 -10.91
N LEU A 540 8.62 -15.88 -10.17
CA LEU A 540 9.98 -16.42 -10.14
C LEU A 540 10.23 -17.32 -8.92
N ALA A 541 9.22 -17.52 -8.07
CA ALA A 541 9.36 -18.33 -6.88
C ALA A 541 9.66 -19.79 -7.23
N SER A 542 10.53 -20.41 -6.45
CA SER A 542 10.89 -21.82 -6.52
C SER A 542 11.08 -22.37 -5.10
N ILE A 543 10.89 -23.68 -4.94
CA ILE A 543 11.13 -24.37 -3.67
C ILE A 543 12.35 -25.25 -3.83
N GLN A 544 13.34 -25.07 -2.96
CA GLN A 544 14.51 -25.94 -2.90
C GLN A 544 14.14 -27.25 -2.19
N SER A 545 14.39 -28.37 -2.86
CA SER A 545 14.38 -29.68 -2.20
C SER A 545 15.60 -29.76 -1.28
N ASN A 546 15.35 -30.04 0.01
CA ASN A 546 16.40 -30.25 1.01
C ASN A 546 17.29 -31.46 0.72
#